data_AF-A0A2A5RN21-F1
#
_entry.id   AF-A0A2A5RN21-F1
#
_cell.length_a   1.000
_cell.length_b   1.000
_cell.length_c   1.000
_cell.angle_alpha   90.00
_cell.angle_beta   90.00
_cell.angle_gamma   90.00
#
_symmetry.space_group_name_H-M   'P 1'
#
loop_
_entity.id
_entity.type
_entity.pdbx_description
1 polymer ?
#
loop_
_entity_poly.entity_id
_entity_poly.type
_entity_poly.pdbx_seq_one_letter_code
_entity_poly.pdbx_strand_id
1 'polypeptide(L)'
;MQNFILFEEYITLGQALKELGLIATGGQAKMFLASNDGEIFHNHEPENRRGKKMHDGDLLELPTYDLSVRFVAATAQQLADRNEEKAEEDRVKAIVKKMNAENKPKKAPKKAAPRFPGRS
;
A
#
# COMPACT_ATOMS: atom_id res chain seq x y z
N MET A 1 -1.41 17.80 15.64
CA MET A 1 -0.62 17.81 14.38
C MET A 1 0.43 16.71 14.45
N GLN A 2 0.39 15.78 13.51
CA GLN A 2 1.34 14.67 13.41
C GLN A 2 2.13 14.76 12.11
N ASN A 3 3.36 14.22 12.08
CA ASN A 3 4.19 14.19 10.88
C ASN A 3 4.17 12.79 10.28
N PHE A 4 3.89 12.70 8.98
CA PHE A 4 3.94 11.46 8.22
C PHE A 4 5.20 11.45 7.35
N ILE A 5 6.06 10.47 7.57
CA ILE A 5 7.31 10.34 6.81
C ILE A 5 7.03 9.64 5.47
N LEU A 6 7.27 10.37 4.38
CA LEU A 6 7.21 9.86 3.02
C LEU A 6 8.51 9.18 2.65
N PHE A 7 8.47 7.86 2.47
CA PHE A 7 9.62 7.09 1.96
C PHE A 7 9.64 6.98 0.43
N GLU A 8 8.57 7.44 -0.22
CA GLU A 8 8.42 7.51 -1.67
C GLU A 8 8.28 8.98 -2.09
N GLU A 9 8.35 9.27 -3.39
CA GLU A 9 8.20 10.64 -3.92
C GLU A 9 6.84 11.26 -3.58
N TYR A 10 5.80 10.43 -3.45
CA TYR A 10 4.46 10.82 -3.06
C TYR A 10 3.71 9.67 -2.42
N ILE A 11 2.64 9.99 -1.70
CA ILE A 11 1.62 9.03 -1.27
C ILE A 11 0.27 9.45 -1.83
N THR A 12 -0.61 8.52 -2.14
CA THR A 12 -1.99 8.87 -2.52
C THR A 12 -2.87 9.07 -1.28
N LEU A 13 -3.88 9.96 -1.34
CA LEU A 13 -4.83 10.17 -0.25
C LEU A 13 -5.40 8.84 0.27
N GLY A 14 -5.80 7.94 -0.63
CA GLY A 14 -6.31 6.62 -0.24
C GLY A 14 -5.29 5.72 0.48
N GLN A 15 -3.99 5.84 0.17
CA GLN A 15 -2.94 5.13 0.91
C GLN A 15 -2.70 5.80 2.26
N ALA A 16 -2.63 7.13 2.32
CA ALA A 16 -2.49 7.87 3.56
C ALA A 16 -3.61 7.52 4.55
N LEU A 17 -4.88 7.52 4.10
CA LEU A 17 -6.02 7.12 4.93
C LEU A 17 -5.89 5.69 5.50
N LYS A 18 -5.26 4.78 4.73
CA LYS A 18 -5.01 3.41 5.18
C LYS A 18 -3.92 3.35 6.24
N GLU A 19 -2.81 4.05 6.02
CA GLU A 19 -1.68 4.13 6.95
C GLU A 19 -2.09 4.84 8.26
N LEU A 20 -3.00 5.82 8.17
CA LEU A 20 -3.60 6.50 9.32
C LEU A 20 -4.63 5.63 10.07
N GLY A 21 -4.93 4.43 9.58
CA GLY A 21 -5.87 3.50 10.21
C GLY A 21 -7.35 3.87 10.05
N LEU A 22 -7.68 4.85 9.21
CA LEU A 22 -9.07 5.27 8.95
C LEU A 22 -9.82 4.26 8.07
N ILE A 23 -9.09 3.53 7.22
CA ILE A 23 -9.63 2.46 6.38
C ILE A 23 -8.77 1.19 6.48
N ALA A 24 -9.40 0.02 6.42
CA ALA A 24 -8.71 -1.27 6.46
C ALA A 24 -8.33 -1.78 5.06
N THR A 25 -9.14 -1.48 4.05
CA THR A 25 -8.93 -1.98 2.68
C THR A 25 -9.04 -0.87 1.62
N GLY A 26 -8.39 -1.07 0.47
CA GLY A 26 -8.46 -0.11 -0.64
C GLY A 26 -9.88 0.09 -1.20
N GLY A 27 -10.78 -0.89 -1.04
CA GLY A 27 -12.19 -0.78 -1.42
C GLY A 27 -12.98 0.15 -0.52
N GLN A 28 -12.65 0.20 0.78
CA GLN A 28 -13.26 1.11 1.74
C GLN A 28 -12.90 2.58 1.48
N ALA A 29 -11.77 2.85 0.82
CA ALA A 29 -11.37 4.21 0.47
C ALA A 29 -12.47 4.97 -0.29
N LYS A 30 -13.12 4.32 -1.26
CA LYS A 30 -14.19 4.96 -2.04
C LYS A 30 -15.39 5.32 -1.17
N MET A 31 -15.80 4.40 -0.30
CA MET A 31 -16.94 4.59 0.60
C MET A 31 -16.64 5.68 1.63
N PHE A 32 -15.43 5.65 2.22
CA PHE A 32 -14.99 6.64 3.19
C PHE A 32 -14.99 8.06 2.60
N LEU A 33 -14.44 8.22 1.40
CA LEU A 33 -14.40 9.52 0.71
C LEU A 33 -15.80 10.01 0.35
N ALA A 34 -16.71 9.11 -0.04
CA ALA A 34 -18.10 9.46 -0.32
C ALA A 34 -18.89 9.82 0.95
N SER A 35 -18.60 9.18 2.08
CA SER A 35 -19.26 9.47 3.36
C SER A 35 -18.76 10.75 4.03
N ASN A 36 -17.50 11.11 3.83
CA ASN A 36 -16.85 12.29 4.42
C ASN A 36 -16.59 13.36 3.33
N ASP A 37 -17.50 13.47 2.37
CA ASP A 37 -17.38 14.41 1.26
C ASP A 37 -17.38 15.86 1.79
N GLY A 38 -16.32 16.62 1.47
CA GLY A 38 -16.14 17.98 1.98
C GLY A 38 -15.54 18.08 3.40
N GLU A 39 -15.22 16.97 4.06
CA GLU A 39 -14.60 16.95 5.39
C GLU A 39 -13.12 16.55 5.37
N ILE A 40 -12.56 16.39 4.18
CA ILE A 40 -11.15 16.06 3.97
C ILE A 40 -10.53 17.22 3.22
N PHE A 41 -9.49 17.80 3.81
CA PHE A 41 -8.83 18.98 3.28
C PHE A 41 -7.38 18.67 2.94
N HIS A 42 -6.96 19.03 1.73
CA HIS A 42 -5.57 19.04 1.28
C HIS A 42 -5.14 20.49 1.13
N ASN A 43 -4.15 20.93 1.90
CA ASN A 43 -3.67 22.32 1.92
C ASN A 43 -4.83 23.34 2.03
N HIS A 44 -5.78 23.07 2.93
CA HIS A 44 -6.99 23.88 3.18
C HIS A 44 -8.05 23.86 2.07
N GLU A 45 -7.87 23.07 0.99
CA GLU A 45 -8.88 22.86 -0.04
C GLU A 45 -9.60 21.52 0.16
N PRO A 46 -10.94 21.46 0.04
CA PRO A 46 -11.66 20.20 0.14
C PRO A 46 -11.24 19.26 -1.00
N GLU A 47 -10.84 18.04 -0.64
CA GLU A 47 -10.32 17.05 -1.58
C GLU A 47 -10.90 15.66 -1.27
N ASN A 48 -11.63 15.12 -2.25
CA ASN A 48 -12.31 13.83 -2.16
C ASN A 48 -11.76 12.78 -3.14
N ARG A 49 -10.72 13.11 -3.92
CA ARG A 49 -10.13 12.17 -4.88
C ARG A 49 -9.12 11.26 -4.18
N ARG A 50 -9.49 9.98 -4.07
CA ARG A 50 -8.61 8.91 -3.57
C ARG A 50 -7.20 8.94 -4.18
N GLY A 51 -7.13 9.23 -5.47
CA GLY A 51 -5.89 9.24 -6.25
C GLY A 51 -5.10 10.53 -6.20
N LYS A 52 -5.53 11.54 -5.42
CA LYS A 52 -4.75 12.75 -5.21
C LYS A 52 -3.42 12.36 -4.57
N LYS A 53 -2.33 12.84 -5.17
CA LYS A 53 -0.97 12.63 -4.67
C LYS A 53 -0.64 13.73 -3.68
N MET A 54 -0.02 13.34 -2.58
CA MET A 54 0.49 14.20 -1.54
C MET A 54 2.01 14.08 -1.51
N HIS A 55 2.67 15.23 -1.52
CA HIS A 55 4.11 15.37 -1.59
C HIS A 55 4.65 15.92 -0.26
N ASP A 56 5.97 15.98 -0.18
CA ASP A 56 6.68 16.68 0.91
C ASP A 56 6.13 18.11 1.09
N GLY A 57 5.83 18.45 2.33
CA GLY A 57 5.33 19.76 2.72
C GLY A 57 3.80 19.87 2.73
N ASP A 58 3.08 18.94 2.12
CA ASP A 58 1.61 18.95 2.09
C ASP A 58 1.00 18.73 3.47
N LEU A 59 -0.19 19.31 3.65
CA LEU A 59 -1.02 19.19 4.84
C LEU A 59 -2.32 18.48 4.50
N LEU A 60 -2.65 17.45 5.27
CA LEU A 60 -3.94 16.77 5.25
C LEU A 60 -4.67 17.01 6.56
N GLU A 61 -5.87 17.56 6.49
CA GLU A 61 -6.71 17.85 7.64
C GLU A 61 -8.04 17.13 7.51
N LEU A 62 -8.45 16.46 8.59
CA LEU A 62 -9.74 15.79 8.73
C LEU A 62 -10.39 16.28 10.03
N PRO A 63 -11.16 17.37 10.00
CA PRO A 63 -11.83 17.92 11.17
C PRO A 63 -12.75 16.91 11.87
N THR A 64 -13.41 16.03 11.12
CA THR A 64 -14.31 14.98 11.66
C THR A 64 -13.59 14.03 12.62
N TYR A 65 -12.29 13.82 12.41
CA TYR A 65 -11.46 12.92 13.19
C TYR A 65 -10.46 13.67 14.08
N ASP A 66 -10.56 15.00 14.15
CA ASP A 66 -9.60 15.89 14.81
C ASP A 66 -8.13 15.55 14.45
N LEU A 67 -7.92 15.22 13.17
CA LEU A 67 -6.66 14.69 12.66
C LEU A 67 -6.04 15.66 11.67
N SER A 68 -4.83 16.13 11.98
CA SER A 68 -4.02 16.95 11.06
C SER A 68 -2.65 16.33 10.89
N VAL A 69 -2.31 16.01 9.64
CA VAL A 69 -1.11 15.27 9.26
C VAL A 69 -0.32 16.09 8.26
N ARG A 70 0.96 16.32 8.56
CA ARG A 70 1.90 16.96 7.64
C ARG A 70 2.81 15.93 7.02
N PHE A 71 2.91 15.92 5.70
CA PHE A 71 3.81 15.04 4.98
C PHE A 71 5.22 15.62 4.95
N VAL A 72 6.21 14.80 5.26
CA VAL A 72 7.62 15.20 5.28
C VAL A 72 8.41 14.11 4.58
N ALA A 73 9.28 14.48 3.63
CA ALA A 73 10.17 13.52 2.99
C ALA A 73 11.08 12.83 4.02
N ALA A 74 11.27 11.52 3.87
CA ALA A 74 12.28 10.77 4.61
C ALA A 74 13.65 11.35 4.29
N THR A 75 14.49 11.47 5.31
CA THR A 75 15.87 11.90 5.13
C THR A 75 16.68 10.85 4.36
N ALA A 76 17.77 11.27 3.71
CA ALA A 76 18.62 10.38 2.92
C ALA A 76 19.16 9.18 3.74
N GLN A 77 19.39 9.37 5.04
CA GLN A 77 19.80 8.29 5.95
C GLN A 77 18.66 7.27 6.17
N GLN A 78 17.44 7.74 6.47
CA GLN A 78 16.28 6.85 6.67
C GLN A 78 15.93 6.05 5.41
N LEU A 79 16.13 6.63 4.22
CA LEU A 79 15.92 5.92 2.96
C LEU A 79 17.01 4.86 2.72
N ALA A 80 18.26 5.15 3.07
CA ALA A 80 19.37 4.20 2.96
C ALA A 80 19.17 3.00 3.87
N ASP A 81 18.86 3.21 5.15
CA ASP A 81 18.64 2.15 6.13
C ASP A 81 17.52 1.19 5.68
N ARG A 82 16.39 1.75 5.22
CA ARG A 82 15.25 0.95 4.74
C ARG A 82 15.54 0.19 3.45
N ASN A 83 16.37 0.76 2.56
CA ASN A 83 16.77 0.10 1.33
C ASN A 83 17.72 -1.07 1.60
N GLU A 84 18.62 -0.92 2.58
CA GLU A 84 19.51 -1.99 3.03
C GLU A 84 18.74 -3.15 3.67
N GLU A 85 17.79 -2.86 4.58
CA GLU A 85 16.91 -3.88 5.17
C GLU A 85 16.07 -4.61 4.13
N LYS A 86 15.44 -3.87 3.18
CA LYS A 86 14.70 -4.49 2.08
C LYS A 86 15.59 -5.39 1.22
N ALA A 87 16.81 -4.95 0.92
CA ALA A 87 17.75 -5.73 0.13
C ALA A 87 18.15 -7.03 0.84
N GLU A 88 18.28 -7.01 2.17
CA GLU A 88 18.53 -8.22 2.96
C GLU A 88 17.31 -9.15 2.97
N GLU A 89 16.11 -8.63 3.23
CA GLU A 89 14.87 -9.44 3.16
C GLU A 89 14.69 -10.08 1.79
N ASP A 90 14.96 -9.35 0.71
CA ASP A 90 14.82 -9.87 -0.65
C ASP A 90 15.83 -10.98 -0.94
N ARG A 91 17.05 -10.88 -0.38
CA ARG A 91 18.03 -11.98 -0.41
C ARG A 91 17.54 -13.18 0.39
N VAL A 92 17.01 -12.99 1.59
CA VAL A 92 16.46 -14.07 2.42
C VAL A 92 15.28 -14.75 1.71
N LYS A 93 14.34 -13.97 1.16
CA LYS A 93 13.22 -14.47 0.36
C LYS A 93 13.70 -15.26 -0.86
N ALA A 94 14.76 -14.81 -1.53
CA ALA A 94 15.35 -15.54 -2.67
C ALA A 94 15.99 -16.87 -2.25
N ILE A 95 16.70 -16.90 -1.11
CA ILE A 95 17.29 -18.12 -0.55
C ILE A 95 16.19 -19.11 -0.14
N VAL A 96 15.19 -18.65 0.62
CA VAL A 96 14.04 -19.49 1.04
C VAL A 96 13.27 -20.02 -0.17
N LYS A 97 13.10 -19.22 -1.22
CA LYS A 97 12.46 -19.65 -2.47
C LYS A 97 13.26 -20.74 -3.18
N LYS A 98 14.58 -20.63 -3.23
CA LYS A 98 15.46 -21.68 -3.77
C LYS A 98 15.39 -22.95 -2.92
N MET A 99 15.51 -22.81 -1.60
CA MET A 99 15.46 -23.93 -0.66
C MET A 99 14.12 -24.70 -0.74
N ASN A 100 13.00 -23.99 -0.86
CA ASN A 100 11.68 -24.61 -1.05
C ASN A 100 11.49 -25.24 -2.45
N ALA A 101 12.19 -24.75 -3.47
CA ALA A 101 12.18 -25.37 -4.79
C ALA A 101 12.97 -26.69 -4.82
N GLU A 102 14.10 -26.75 -4.10
CA GLU A 102 14.95 -27.93 -3.98
C GLU A 102 14.35 -29.00 -3.06
N ASN A 103 13.67 -28.60 -1.98
CA ASN A 103 12.95 -29.53 -1.09
C ASN A 103 11.60 -30.01 -1.64
N LYS A 104 11.22 -29.61 -2.86
CA LYS A 104 9.91 -29.98 -3.42
C LYS A 104 9.95 -31.45 -3.87
N PRO A 105 9.12 -32.34 -3.29
CA PRO A 105 9.06 -33.73 -3.75
C PRO A 105 8.64 -33.77 -5.22
N LYS A 106 9.25 -34.66 -6.03
CA LYS A 106 8.90 -34.85 -7.45
C LYS A 106 7.39 -35.05 -7.56
N LYS A 107 6.67 -34.05 -8.08
CA LYS A 107 5.23 -34.15 -8.33
C LYS A 107 5.00 -35.26 -9.35
N ALA A 108 4.23 -36.27 -8.96
CA ALA A 108 3.77 -37.30 -9.88
C ALA A 108 3.03 -36.65 -11.07
N PRO A 109 3.21 -37.16 -12.30
CA PRO A 109 2.59 -36.58 -13.48
C PRO A 109 1.07 -36.56 -13.30
N LYS A 110 0.45 -35.38 -13.53
CA LYS A 110 -1.00 -35.24 -13.49
C LYS A 110 -1.60 -36.16 -14.57
N LYS A 111 -2.37 -37.18 -14.16
CA LYS A 111 -3.16 -37.99 -15.09
C LYS A 111 -4.09 -37.07 -15.86
N ALA A 112 -4.05 -37.13 -17.19
CA ALA A 112 -4.92 -36.34 -18.04
C ALA A 112 -6.39 -36.69 -17.76
N ALA A 113 -7.25 -35.68 -17.66
CA ALA A 113 -8.68 -35.90 -17.55
C ALA A 113 -9.18 -36.66 -18.80
N PRO A 114 -10.04 -37.69 -18.66
CA PRO A 114 -10.58 -38.40 -19.80
C PRO A 114 -11.36 -37.42 -20.68
N ARG A 115 -10.98 -37.32 -21.96
CA ARG A 115 -11.74 -36.55 -22.95
C ARG A 115 -12.86 -37.46 -23.43
N PHE A 116 -14.10 -37.20 -23.00
CA PHE A 116 -15.27 -37.87 -23.56
C PHE A 116 -15.57 -37.30 -24.96
N PRO A 117 -15.57 -38.10 -26.02
CA PRO A 117 -16.03 -37.66 -27.33
C PRO A 117 -17.55 -37.83 -27.39
N GLY A 118 -18.29 -36.73 -27.57
CA GLY A 118 -19.70 -36.79 -27.93
C GLY A 118 -20.59 -35.79 -27.21
N ARG A 119 -20.78 -34.63 -27.85
CA ARG A 119 -22.03 -33.89 -27.75
C ARG A 119 -22.39 -33.41 -29.16
N SER A 120 -22.93 -34.34 -29.93
CA SER A 120 -23.80 -34.02 -31.06
C SER A 120 -25.22 -33.83 -30.54
#